data_AF-A0A7L2R9T6-F1
#
_entry.id   AF-A0A7L2R9T6-F1
#
_cell.length_a   1.000
_cell.length_b   1.000
_cell.length_c   1.000
_cell.angle_alpha   90.00
_cell.angle_beta   90.00
_cell.angle_gamma   90.00
#
_symmetry.space_group_name_H-M   'P 1'
#
loop_
_entity.id
_entity.type
_entity.pdbx_description
1 polymer ?
#
loop_
_entity_poly.entity_id
_entity_poly.type
_entity_poly.pdbx_seq_one_letter_code
_entity_poly.pdbx_strand_id
1 'polypeptide(L)'
;MPLQDGDPVGPRGRQLDGEVSGVPRLRGMGEPSLRSATAPGGSRTDVMAGGWEPGPARSDEDVTPGGAPQRARKPEEALMTELSELVQKVVESSSWWERHGVDISILACSFLLLPAGFLCLRSAQAIPFLVGVLTLGVVHHTLTVKGSHLASHNALTESKSWGKVWAIFFIELCSAFTLEQATYNHVKIHHGYTNIIGLGDSSTWKLPFLNRYVYMFIAPLAVPILTPLVALDLLRNVEWKAALRTLCCMFLGFYCHYWLLLHVSGFQSPWSALLCMLLTRSLLAHPYIHVNIFQ
;
A
#
# COMPACT_ATOMS: atom_id res chain seq x y z
N MET A 1 -44.72 -17.33 39.19
CA MET A 1 -46.15 -17.18 38.85
C MET A 1 -46.74 -16.11 39.74
N PRO A 2 -47.64 -15.22 39.27
CA PRO A 2 -48.29 -15.12 37.95
C PRO A 2 -47.65 -13.99 37.08
N LEU A 3 -47.58 -14.00 35.74
CA LEU A 3 -48.51 -14.21 34.61
C LEU A 3 -49.30 -12.96 34.17
N GLN A 4 -49.30 -12.78 32.83
CA GLN A 4 -50.07 -11.90 31.92
C GLN A 4 -49.46 -10.55 31.56
N ASP A 5 -49.58 -10.05 30.34
CA ASP A 5 -49.79 -10.55 28.96
C ASP A 5 -49.94 -9.26 28.12
N GLY A 6 -49.50 -9.25 26.86
CA GLY A 6 -49.97 -8.20 25.93
C GLY A 6 -49.01 -7.72 24.85
N ASP A 7 -48.61 -8.60 23.94
CA ASP A 7 -48.27 -8.20 22.55
C ASP A 7 -49.55 -8.03 21.72
N PRO A 8 -49.52 -7.19 20.67
CA PRO A 8 -50.19 -7.56 19.43
C PRO A 8 -49.31 -7.37 18.17
N VAL A 9 -49.04 -8.51 17.50
CA VAL A 9 -49.21 -8.80 16.05
C VAL A 9 -49.41 -7.57 15.12
N GLY A 10 -48.48 -7.21 14.22
CA GLY A 10 -48.26 -7.79 12.87
C GLY A 10 -48.47 -6.71 11.77
N PRO A 11 -48.11 -6.89 10.47
CA PRO A 11 -47.71 -8.13 9.79
C PRO A 11 -46.44 -8.06 8.90
N ARG A 12 -45.88 -9.25 8.64
CA ARG A 12 -44.97 -9.59 7.53
C ARG A 12 -45.71 -9.57 6.18
N GLY A 13 -44.98 -9.24 5.11
CA GLY A 13 -45.24 -9.83 3.79
C GLY A 13 -44.74 -9.03 2.58
N ARG A 14 -43.57 -9.41 2.03
CA ARG A 14 -43.44 -9.82 0.61
C ARG A 14 -42.02 -10.27 0.30
N GLN A 15 -41.90 -11.59 0.20
CA GLN A 15 -40.87 -12.31 -0.54
C GLN A 15 -41.43 -12.50 -1.96
N LEU A 16 -40.67 -12.14 -2.98
CA LEU A 16 -40.96 -12.48 -4.38
C LEU A 16 -39.76 -13.23 -4.92
N ASP A 17 -39.95 -14.54 -5.06
CA ASP A 17 -39.17 -15.39 -5.94
C ASP A 17 -39.48 -15.01 -7.40
N GLY A 18 -38.44 -15.02 -8.23
CA GLY A 18 -38.52 -14.75 -9.66
C GLY A 18 -37.25 -15.19 -10.35
N GLU A 19 -37.11 -16.51 -10.52
CA GLU A 19 -36.18 -17.12 -11.47
C GLU A 19 -36.69 -16.88 -12.90
N VAL A 20 -35.79 -16.54 -13.84
CA VAL A 20 -35.75 -16.98 -15.26
C VAL A 20 -34.86 -16.04 -16.09
N SER A 21 -33.73 -16.62 -16.53
CA SER A 21 -33.14 -16.57 -17.88
C SER A 21 -32.92 -15.23 -18.60
N GLY A 22 -31.67 -14.96 -18.99
CA GLY A 22 -31.38 -13.96 -20.02
C GLY A 22 -29.90 -13.59 -20.18
N VAL A 23 -29.11 -14.48 -20.77
CA VAL A 23 -27.80 -14.15 -21.38
C VAL A 23 -28.03 -13.34 -22.65
N PRO A 24 -27.31 -12.23 -22.90
CA PRO A 24 -27.03 -11.78 -24.26
C PRO A 24 -25.60 -12.14 -24.64
N ARG A 25 -25.50 -13.04 -25.62
CA ARG A 25 -24.29 -13.36 -26.39
C ARG A 25 -23.81 -12.13 -27.18
N LEU A 26 -22.48 -12.10 -27.32
CA LEU A 26 -21.69 -11.34 -28.29
C LEU A 26 -22.39 -11.10 -29.63
N ARG A 27 -22.31 -9.85 -30.11
CA ARG A 27 -22.33 -9.52 -31.54
C ARG A 27 -21.11 -8.67 -31.86
N GLY A 28 -20.23 -9.22 -32.70
CA GLY A 28 -19.01 -8.57 -33.15
C GLY A 28 -19.23 -7.57 -34.29
N MET A 29 -18.23 -6.70 -34.43
CA MET A 29 -17.78 -5.94 -35.61
C MET A 29 -16.73 -4.97 -35.06
N GLY A 30 -15.52 -4.80 -35.55
CA GLY A 30 -14.73 -5.39 -36.62
C GLY A 30 -13.33 -4.73 -36.52
N GLU A 31 -12.27 -5.48 -36.81
CA GLU A 31 -10.94 -4.89 -37.01
C GLU A 31 -10.92 -4.03 -38.29
N PRO A 32 -9.98 -3.08 -38.37
CA PRO A 32 -9.06 -3.15 -39.50
C PRO A 32 -7.59 -2.91 -39.13
N SER A 33 -6.77 -3.90 -39.52
CA SER A 33 -5.49 -3.82 -40.22
C SER A 33 -4.48 -2.70 -39.93
N LEU A 34 -3.35 -3.16 -39.37
CA LEU A 34 -1.96 -2.81 -39.67
C LEU A 34 -1.70 -2.02 -40.97
N ARG A 35 -1.01 -0.88 -40.83
CA ARG A 35 -0.04 -0.38 -41.82
C ARG A 35 1.21 0.16 -41.12
N SER A 36 2.35 -0.37 -41.55
CA SER A 36 3.70 0.08 -41.23
C SER A 36 4.09 1.32 -42.05
N ALA A 37 4.93 2.17 -41.47
CA ALA A 37 5.79 3.10 -42.19
C ALA A 37 7.07 3.38 -41.37
N THR A 38 8.20 3.43 -42.05
CA THR A 38 9.58 3.39 -41.56
C THR A 38 10.26 4.77 -41.59
N ALA A 39 11.00 5.10 -40.50
CA ALA A 39 12.27 5.87 -40.37
C ALA A 39 12.32 7.38 -40.81
N PRO A 40 13.36 8.20 -40.47
CA PRO A 40 14.62 7.97 -39.71
C PRO A 40 15.03 9.06 -38.67
N GLY A 41 16.08 8.78 -37.87
CA GLY A 41 17.24 9.67 -37.69
C GLY A 41 17.25 10.82 -36.66
N GLY A 42 17.93 10.58 -35.52
CA GLY A 42 18.95 11.47 -34.92
C GLY A 42 18.60 12.89 -34.43
N SER A 43 18.69 13.12 -33.11
CA SER A 43 19.76 13.93 -32.49
C SER A 43 19.43 14.38 -31.06
N ARG A 44 20.51 14.47 -30.27
CA ARG A 44 20.77 15.39 -29.15
C ARG A 44 19.90 15.33 -27.89
N THR A 45 20.56 14.84 -26.86
CA THR A 45 20.34 15.10 -25.44
C THR A 45 20.22 16.59 -25.13
N ASP A 46 19.11 17.00 -24.52
CA ASP A 46 19.08 18.12 -23.59
C ASP A 46 18.29 17.72 -22.34
N VAL A 47 18.94 17.98 -21.21
CA VAL A 47 18.47 17.74 -19.85
C VAL A 47 17.53 18.88 -19.48
N MET A 48 16.26 18.57 -19.23
CA MET A 48 15.39 19.41 -18.40
C MET A 48 14.47 18.53 -17.57
N ALA A 49 14.73 18.49 -16.27
CA ALA A 49 13.78 18.05 -15.27
C ALA A 49 12.69 19.12 -15.17
N GLY A 50 11.58 18.91 -15.87
CA GLY A 50 10.41 19.79 -15.81
C GLY A 50 9.65 19.60 -14.52
N GLY A 51 9.75 20.57 -13.62
CA GLY A 51 8.67 20.87 -12.68
C GLY A 51 7.43 21.28 -13.48
N TRP A 52 6.27 20.75 -13.10
CA TRP A 52 5.01 21.05 -13.76
C TRP A 52 4.55 22.47 -13.39
N GLU A 53 4.65 23.40 -14.34
CA GLU A 53 3.96 24.70 -14.33
C GLU A 53 2.90 24.71 -15.44
N PRO A 54 1.64 25.08 -15.19
CA PRO A 54 0.62 25.18 -16.24
C PRO A 54 0.73 26.52 -17.00
N GLY A 55 1.04 26.47 -18.29
CA GLY A 55 0.91 27.60 -19.24
C GLY A 55 -0.54 27.81 -19.72
N PRO A 56 -0.88 29.00 -20.26
CA PRO A 56 -2.25 29.51 -20.26
C PRO A 56 -3.12 28.88 -21.36
N ALA A 57 -4.33 28.46 -20.97
CA ALA A 57 -5.37 28.06 -21.90
C ALA A 57 -5.94 29.29 -22.63
N ARG A 58 -6.02 29.20 -23.96
CA ARG A 58 -6.78 30.13 -24.79
C ARG A 58 -8.28 29.84 -24.65
N SER A 59 -9.01 30.93 -24.61
CA SER A 59 -10.46 31.12 -24.46
C SER A 59 -11.33 30.24 -25.37
N ASP A 60 -12.38 29.66 -24.79
CA ASP A 60 -13.69 29.52 -25.43
C ASP A 60 -14.78 29.55 -24.34
N GLU A 61 -15.98 29.91 -24.78
CA GLU A 61 -16.96 30.75 -24.10
C GLU A 61 -17.71 30.13 -22.91
N ASP A 62 -17.89 31.01 -21.92
CA ASP A 62 -18.99 31.18 -20.96
C ASP A 62 -20.15 30.18 -21.02
N VAL A 63 -20.06 29.12 -20.20
CA VAL A 63 -21.23 28.40 -19.69
C VAL A 63 -21.13 28.43 -18.17
N THR A 64 -21.92 29.31 -17.57
CA THR A 64 -22.00 29.58 -16.14
C THR A 64 -22.48 28.33 -15.38
N PRO A 65 -21.69 27.71 -14.48
CA PRO A 65 -22.22 26.76 -13.51
C PRO A 65 -22.70 27.53 -12.28
N GLY A 66 -23.93 27.25 -11.85
CA GLY A 66 -24.56 27.85 -10.69
C GLY A 66 -23.61 27.97 -9.50
N GLY A 67 -23.43 29.22 -9.04
CA GLY A 67 -22.50 29.57 -7.98
C GLY A 67 -22.88 28.90 -6.66
N ALA A 68 -22.05 27.98 -6.21
CA ALA A 68 -21.93 27.71 -4.78
C ALA A 68 -21.59 29.05 -4.08
N PRO A 69 -22.23 29.38 -2.94
CA PRO A 69 -22.05 30.68 -2.32
C PRO A 69 -20.58 30.87 -1.93
N GLN A 70 -19.92 31.84 -2.55
CA GLN A 70 -18.55 32.32 -2.28
C GLN A 70 -18.28 32.62 -0.78
N ARG A 71 -19.35 32.71 0.01
CA ARG A 71 -19.38 32.93 1.46
C ARG A 71 -19.12 31.66 2.29
N ALA A 72 -19.29 30.45 1.75
CA ALA A 72 -18.97 29.19 2.43
C ALA A 72 -17.50 28.77 2.23
N ARG A 73 -16.93 29.12 1.07
CA ARG A 73 -15.53 28.85 0.71
C ARG A 73 -14.53 29.65 1.56
N LYS A 74 -14.86 30.91 1.90
CA LYS A 74 -14.04 31.76 2.77
C LYS A 74 -13.88 31.23 4.22
N PRO A 75 -14.95 30.76 4.90
CA PRO A 75 -14.86 30.06 6.17
C PRO A 75 -13.99 28.80 6.13
N GLU A 76 -14.11 27.98 5.08
CA GLU A 76 -13.32 26.75 4.94
C GLU A 76 -11.82 27.06 4.75
N GLU A 77 -11.49 28.02 3.90
CA GLU A 77 -10.10 28.47 3.70
C GLU A 77 -9.49 29.05 4.99
N ALA A 78 -10.28 29.80 5.78
CA ALA A 78 -9.84 30.33 7.06
C ALA A 78 -9.58 29.21 8.09
N LEU A 79 -10.48 28.22 8.17
CA LEU A 79 -10.32 27.05 9.05
C LEU A 79 -9.10 26.21 8.68
N MET A 80 -8.85 25.97 7.39
CA MET A 80 -7.67 25.25 6.91
C MET A 80 -6.37 26.01 7.19
N THR A 81 -6.41 27.34 7.14
CA THR A 81 -5.28 28.20 7.50
C THR A 81 -4.99 28.10 9.00
N GLU A 82 -6.01 28.25 9.85
CA GLU A 82 -5.88 28.10 11.31
C GLU A 82 -5.35 26.71 11.70
N LEU A 83 -5.88 25.66 11.07
CA LEU A 83 -5.38 24.29 11.29
C LEU A 83 -3.90 24.16 10.91
N SER A 84 -3.49 24.76 9.79
CA SER A 84 -2.09 24.73 9.33
C SER A 84 -1.16 25.43 10.32
N GLU A 85 -1.59 26.58 10.88
CA GLU A 85 -0.84 27.30 11.90
C GLU A 85 -0.70 26.48 13.19
N LEU A 86 -1.78 25.85 13.65
CA LEU A 86 -1.75 24.98 14.82
C LEU A 86 -0.83 23.77 14.62
N VAL A 87 -0.89 23.12 13.46
CA VAL A 87 -0.01 22.00 13.12
C VAL A 87 1.45 22.46 13.08
N GLN A 88 1.74 23.58 12.43
CA GLN A 88 3.09 24.12 12.33
C GLN A 88 3.66 24.45 13.71
N LYS A 89 2.86 25.07 14.58
CA LYS A 89 3.26 25.36 15.97
C LYS A 89 3.60 24.09 16.74
N VAL A 90 2.79 23.03 16.60
CA VAL A 90 3.07 21.73 17.23
C VAL A 90 4.38 21.16 16.70
N VAL A 91 4.57 21.14 15.37
CA VAL A 91 5.79 20.63 14.73
C VAL A 91 7.04 21.38 15.20
N GLU A 92 6.98 22.71 15.28
CA GLU A 92 8.09 23.56 15.73
C GLU A 92 8.42 23.37 17.21
N SER A 93 7.39 23.18 18.05
CA SER A 93 7.58 22.91 19.48
C SER A 93 8.04 21.49 19.80
N SER A 94 7.93 20.56 18.83
CA SER A 94 8.28 19.15 19.02
C SER A 94 9.79 18.92 18.96
N SER A 95 10.30 18.17 19.93
CA SER A 95 11.70 17.75 19.96
C SER A 95 12.03 16.80 18.80
N TRP A 96 13.32 16.67 18.48
CA TRP A 96 13.77 15.69 17.47
C TRP A 96 13.38 14.25 17.86
N TRP A 97 13.37 13.94 19.16
CA TRP A 97 12.99 12.62 19.65
C TRP A 97 11.53 12.29 19.36
N GLU A 98 10.63 13.27 19.56
CA GLU A 98 9.20 13.15 19.24
C GLU A 98 8.95 13.11 17.74
N ARG A 99 9.70 13.91 16.95
CA ARG A 99 9.54 13.95 15.49
C ARG A 99 10.08 12.72 14.77
N HIS A 100 11.21 12.16 15.25
CA HIS A 100 11.95 11.13 14.52
C HIS A 100 12.50 10.02 15.42
N GLY A 101 13.00 10.37 16.61
CA GLY A 101 13.80 9.47 17.45
C GLY A 101 13.09 8.17 17.83
N VAL A 102 11.85 8.24 18.31
CA VAL A 102 11.07 7.05 18.70
C VAL A 102 10.95 6.07 17.53
N ASP A 103 10.57 6.58 16.36
CA ASP A 103 10.33 5.75 15.19
C ASP A 103 11.61 5.14 14.62
N ILE A 104 12.69 5.92 14.59
CA ILE A 104 14.02 5.46 14.18
C ILE A 104 14.54 4.41 15.16
N SER A 105 14.36 4.58 16.47
CA SER A 105 14.76 3.59 17.47
C SER A 105 14.03 2.26 17.27
N ILE A 106 12.72 2.28 17.00
CA ILE A 106 11.97 1.05 16.70
C ILE A 106 12.52 0.34 15.45
N LEU A 107 12.82 1.08 14.39
CA LEU A 107 13.40 0.52 13.17
C LEU A 107 14.81 -0.04 13.42
N ALA A 108 15.65 0.70 14.15
CA ALA A 108 16.99 0.28 14.53
C ALA A 108 16.97 -1.01 15.36
N CYS A 109 16.11 -1.08 16.38
CA CYS A 109 15.90 -2.31 17.16
C CYS A 109 15.46 -3.47 16.27
N SER A 110 14.59 -3.22 15.28
CA SER A 110 14.15 -4.25 14.33
C SER A 110 15.31 -4.77 13.47
N PHE A 111 16.19 -3.90 13.00
CA PHE A 111 17.40 -4.32 12.29
C PHE A 111 18.36 -5.12 13.18
N LEU A 112 18.53 -4.72 14.44
CA LEU A 112 19.38 -5.43 15.40
C LEU A 112 18.81 -6.82 15.75
N LEU A 113 17.50 -7.02 15.63
CA LEU A 113 16.85 -8.32 15.83
C LEU A 113 16.97 -9.25 14.62
N LEU A 114 17.31 -8.76 13.42
CA LEU A 114 17.44 -9.63 12.23
C LEU A 114 18.43 -10.79 12.44
N PRO A 115 19.69 -10.57 12.89
CA PRO A 115 20.63 -11.66 13.10
C PRO A 115 20.12 -12.66 14.14
N ALA A 116 19.54 -12.18 15.25
CA ALA A 116 18.98 -13.03 16.28
C ALA A 116 17.84 -13.92 15.73
N GLY A 117 16.92 -13.35 14.95
CA GLY A 117 15.83 -14.09 14.31
C GLY A 117 16.33 -15.20 13.39
N PHE A 118 17.29 -14.90 12.50
CA PHE A 118 17.87 -15.90 11.60
C PHE A 118 18.66 -16.99 12.34
N LEU A 119 19.40 -16.64 13.40
CA LEU A 119 20.14 -17.61 14.21
C LEU A 119 19.19 -18.52 15.01
N CYS A 120 18.09 -17.99 15.54
CA CYS A 120 17.05 -18.78 16.21
C CYS A 120 16.45 -19.86 15.30
N LEU A 121 16.24 -19.56 14.01
CA LEU A 121 15.74 -20.53 13.03
C LEU A 121 16.68 -21.71 12.78
N ARG A 122 17.96 -21.63 13.17
CA ARG A 122 18.90 -22.75 13.06
C ARG A 122 18.68 -23.83 14.12
N SER A 123 17.93 -23.54 15.18
CA SER A 123 17.71 -24.48 16.26
C SER A 123 16.87 -25.67 15.83
N ALA A 124 17.27 -26.88 16.26
CA ALA A 124 16.47 -28.09 16.11
C ALA A 124 15.30 -28.17 17.12
N GLN A 125 15.31 -27.32 18.15
CA GLN A 125 14.24 -27.26 19.14
C GLN A 125 13.10 -26.36 18.66
N ALA A 126 11.87 -26.80 18.88
CA ALA A 126 10.67 -26.09 18.40
C ALA A 126 10.54 -24.67 18.99
N ILE A 127 10.81 -24.47 20.28
CA ILE A 127 10.60 -23.17 20.93
C ILE A 127 11.53 -22.09 20.35
N PRO A 128 12.88 -22.25 20.32
CA PRO A 128 13.75 -21.25 19.71
C PRO A 128 13.47 -21.05 18.22
N PHE A 129 13.11 -22.11 17.49
CA PHE A 129 12.72 -22.01 16.09
C PHE A 129 11.49 -21.11 15.91
N LEU A 130 10.43 -21.33 16.70
CA LEU A 130 9.22 -20.51 16.68
C LEU A 130 9.49 -19.07 17.10
N VAL A 131 10.36 -18.84 18.10
CA VAL A 131 10.82 -17.49 18.46
C VAL A 131 11.51 -16.81 17.27
N GLY A 132 12.30 -17.55 16.49
CA GLY A 132 12.90 -17.04 15.25
C GLY A 132 11.86 -16.62 14.22
N VAL A 133 10.84 -17.45 13.97
CA VAL A 133 9.73 -17.13 13.06
C VAL A 133 8.98 -15.88 13.51
N LEU A 134 8.63 -15.79 14.81
CA LEU A 134 7.94 -14.64 15.37
C LEU A 134 8.78 -13.37 15.28
N THR A 135 10.06 -13.44 15.64
CA THR A 135 10.99 -12.31 15.60
C THR A 135 11.11 -11.79 14.17
N LEU A 136 11.36 -12.67 13.20
CA LEU A 136 11.48 -12.26 11.80
C LEU A 136 10.15 -11.75 11.22
N GLY A 137 9.01 -12.27 11.68
CA GLY A 137 7.70 -11.75 11.27
C GLY A 137 7.42 -10.35 11.81
N VAL A 138 7.74 -10.08 13.08
CA VAL A 138 7.65 -8.73 13.67
C VAL A 138 8.60 -7.77 12.97
N VAL A 139 9.84 -8.18 12.75
CA VAL A 139 10.82 -7.37 12.02
C VAL A 139 10.34 -7.09 10.60
N HIS A 140 9.90 -8.12 9.87
CA HIS A 140 9.40 -7.95 8.52
C HIS A 140 8.26 -6.93 8.46
N HIS A 141 7.25 -7.08 9.32
CA HIS A 141 6.13 -6.16 9.41
C HIS A 141 6.59 -4.73 9.76
N THR A 142 7.52 -4.59 10.69
CA THR A 142 8.04 -3.27 11.09
C THR A 142 8.76 -2.59 9.93
N LEU A 143 9.55 -3.32 9.14
CA LEU A 143 10.23 -2.75 7.98
C LEU A 143 9.23 -2.43 6.84
N THR A 144 8.31 -3.35 6.53
CA THR A 144 7.45 -3.21 5.35
C THR A 144 6.21 -2.36 5.55
N VAL A 145 5.67 -2.29 6.76
CA VAL A 145 4.52 -1.48 7.08
C VAL A 145 4.97 -0.16 7.69
N LYS A 146 5.60 -0.20 8.86
CA LYS A 146 6.00 1.03 9.57
C LYS A 146 7.12 1.79 8.86
N GLY A 147 8.15 1.09 8.40
CA GLY A 147 9.26 1.68 7.64
C GLY A 147 8.78 2.34 6.35
N SER A 148 7.97 1.62 5.56
CA SER A 148 7.38 2.17 4.33
C SER A 148 6.44 3.33 4.60
N HIS A 149 5.58 3.26 5.62
CA HIS A 149 4.69 4.35 6.03
C HIS A 149 5.49 5.63 6.31
N LEU A 150 6.53 5.54 7.13
CA LEU A 150 7.39 6.67 7.47
C LEU A 150 8.14 7.19 6.25
N ALA A 151 8.60 6.30 5.37
CA ALA A 151 9.32 6.68 4.16
C ALA A 151 8.41 7.36 3.12
N SER A 152 7.17 6.91 2.96
CA SER A 152 6.17 7.56 2.09
C SER A 152 5.84 9.00 2.53
N HIS A 153 5.97 9.29 3.82
CA HIS A 153 5.79 10.63 4.38
C HIS A 153 7.09 11.43 4.52
N ASN A 154 8.22 10.89 4.05
CA ASN A 154 9.55 11.47 4.24
C ASN A 154 9.87 11.80 5.72
N ALA A 155 9.36 10.99 6.66
CA ALA A 155 9.44 11.24 8.10
C ALA A 155 10.71 10.67 8.77
N LEU A 156 11.55 9.97 8.01
CA LEU A 156 12.78 9.36 8.53
C LEU A 156 13.97 10.33 8.57
N THR A 157 13.92 11.42 7.81
CA THR A 157 15.01 12.39 7.69
C THR A 157 14.50 13.70 7.11
N GLU A 158 15.10 14.81 7.50
CA GLU A 158 14.83 16.13 6.92
C GLU A 158 15.45 16.29 5.52
N SER A 159 16.47 15.48 5.18
CA SER A 159 17.15 15.55 3.88
C SER A 159 16.34 14.88 2.77
N LYS A 160 15.97 15.64 1.74
CA LYS A 160 15.23 15.12 0.57
C LYS A 160 15.94 13.95 -0.12
N SER A 161 17.27 14.03 -0.26
CA SER A 161 18.06 12.99 -0.93
C SER A 161 18.10 11.69 -0.12
N TRP A 162 18.36 11.78 1.19
CA TRP A 162 18.31 10.62 2.07
C TRP A 162 16.90 10.07 2.20
N GLY A 163 15.88 10.93 2.20
CA GLY A 163 14.48 10.56 2.16
C GLY A 163 14.16 9.61 1.01
N LYS A 164 14.64 9.95 -0.20
CA LYS A 164 14.50 9.10 -1.38
C LYS A 164 15.23 7.76 -1.23
N VAL A 165 16.42 7.74 -0.63
CA VAL A 165 17.16 6.50 -0.36
C VAL A 165 16.37 5.59 0.59
N TRP A 166 15.85 6.14 1.68
CA TRP A 166 15.02 5.39 2.63
C TRP A 166 13.73 4.89 2.00
N ALA A 167 13.11 5.68 1.13
CA ALA A 167 11.90 5.29 0.44
C ALA A 167 12.16 4.13 -0.54
N ILE A 168 13.24 4.16 -1.32
CA ILE A 168 13.65 3.01 -2.15
C ILE A 168 13.90 1.78 -1.28
N PHE A 169 14.61 1.95 -0.16
CA PHE A 169 14.94 0.84 0.74
C PHE A 169 13.67 0.18 1.34
N PHE A 170 12.80 0.95 1.98
CA PHE A 170 11.64 0.37 2.67
C PHE A 170 10.53 -0.06 1.70
N ILE A 171 10.27 0.72 0.65
CA ILE A 171 9.13 0.49 -0.24
C ILE A 171 9.50 -0.52 -1.34
N GLU A 172 10.63 -0.33 -2.03
CA GLU A 172 11.00 -1.20 -3.15
C GLU A 172 11.72 -2.46 -2.68
N LEU A 173 12.76 -2.33 -1.85
CA LEU A 173 13.56 -3.47 -1.41
C LEU A 173 12.84 -4.33 -0.35
N CYS A 174 12.27 -3.73 0.71
CA CYS A 174 11.62 -4.50 1.76
C CYS A 174 10.19 -4.92 1.40
N SER A 175 9.38 -4.00 0.87
CA SER A 175 7.93 -4.20 0.67
C SER A 175 7.53 -4.68 -0.71
N ALA A 176 8.46 -4.62 -1.66
CA ALA A 176 8.27 -5.05 -3.04
C ALA A 176 7.17 -4.27 -3.79
N PHE A 177 7.08 -2.95 -3.58
CA PHE A 177 6.25 -2.03 -4.35
C PHE A 177 7.10 -0.95 -5.02
N THR A 178 6.62 -0.36 -6.12
CA THR A 178 7.25 0.86 -6.68
C THR A 178 7.05 2.03 -5.73
N LEU A 179 8.12 2.81 -5.51
CA LEU A 179 8.11 4.03 -4.70
C LEU A 179 6.98 4.98 -5.11
N GLU A 180 6.85 5.24 -6.41
CA GLU A 180 5.94 6.22 -6.98
C GLU A 180 4.48 5.84 -6.70
N GLN A 181 4.09 4.60 -7.05
CA GLN A 181 2.72 4.16 -6.86
C GLN A 181 2.37 3.92 -5.39
N ALA A 182 3.30 3.38 -4.58
CA ALA A 182 3.05 3.18 -3.16
C ALA A 182 2.81 4.50 -2.43
N THR A 183 3.63 5.51 -2.72
CA THR A 183 3.46 6.84 -2.12
C THR A 183 2.17 7.51 -2.57
N TYR A 184 1.84 7.42 -3.86
CA TYR A 184 0.57 7.93 -4.38
C TYR A 184 -0.63 7.22 -3.75
N ASN A 185 -0.66 5.89 -3.77
CA ASN A 185 -1.74 5.09 -3.20
C ASN A 185 -1.88 5.34 -1.69
N HIS A 186 -0.78 5.49 -0.96
CA HIS A 186 -0.83 5.74 0.48
C HIS A 186 -1.30 7.17 0.81
N VAL A 187 -0.66 8.18 0.24
CA VAL A 187 -0.89 9.58 0.63
C VAL A 187 -2.14 10.16 -0.04
N LYS A 188 -2.39 9.83 -1.31
CA LYS A 188 -3.51 10.41 -2.07
C LYS A 188 -4.78 9.58 -2.02
N ILE A 189 -4.65 8.25 -2.02
CA ILE A 189 -5.83 7.37 -1.96
C ILE A 189 -6.13 7.02 -0.51
N HIS A 190 -5.25 6.29 0.18
CA HIS A 190 -5.53 5.80 1.52
C HIS A 190 -5.83 6.94 2.51
N HIS A 191 -4.94 7.92 2.67
CA HIS A 191 -5.19 9.08 3.54
C HIS A 191 -6.35 9.97 3.05
N GLY A 192 -6.53 10.10 1.74
CA GLY A 192 -7.63 10.89 1.18
C GLY A 192 -9.00 10.34 1.58
N TYR A 193 -9.18 9.03 1.47
CA TYR A 193 -10.44 8.36 1.76
C TYR A 193 -10.65 8.00 3.23
N THR A 194 -9.58 7.91 4.03
CA THR A 194 -9.67 7.67 5.48
C THR A 194 -9.87 8.94 6.31
N ASN A 195 -9.22 10.04 5.94
CA ASN A 195 -9.27 11.28 6.71
C ASN A 195 -10.48 12.15 6.34
N ILE A 196 -11.09 11.92 5.16
CA ILE A 196 -12.29 12.63 4.73
C ILE A 196 -13.50 11.71 4.91
N ILE A 197 -14.29 11.99 5.95
CA ILE A 197 -15.50 11.23 6.26
C ILE A 197 -16.48 11.30 5.09
N GLY A 198 -16.89 10.13 4.58
CA GLY A 198 -17.88 10.02 3.50
C GLY A 198 -17.29 10.01 2.09
N LEU A 199 -15.95 10.01 1.92
CA LEU A 199 -15.34 9.93 0.59
C LEU A 199 -15.49 8.53 -0.06
N GLY A 200 -15.71 7.49 0.75
CA GLY A 200 -15.96 6.12 0.29
C GLY A 200 -14.84 5.15 0.68
N ASP A 201 -14.61 4.16 -0.17
CA ASP A 201 -13.69 3.03 0.07
C ASP A 201 -12.23 3.41 -0.22
N SER A 202 -11.33 3.32 0.77
CA SER A 202 -9.90 3.61 0.62
C SER A 202 -9.06 2.42 0.13
N SER A 203 -9.71 1.28 -0.13
CA SER A 203 -9.03 0.05 -0.54
C SER A 203 -8.23 0.27 -1.81
N THR A 204 -6.93 0.02 -1.72
CA THR A 204 -5.98 0.16 -2.84
C THR A 204 -6.17 -0.95 -3.88
N TRP A 205 -6.73 -2.09 -3.49
CA TRP A 205 -7.21 -3.18 -4.35
C TRP A 205 -8.13 -4.11 -3.56
N LYS A 206 -9.11 -4.75 -4.22
CA LYS A 206 -10.05 -5.69 -3.60
C LYS A 206 -10.48 -6.83 -4.54
N LEU A 207 -10.95 -7.93 -3.95
CA LEU A 207 -11.52 -9.13 -4.59
C LEU A 207 -12.94 -9.32 -4.05
N PRO A 208 -13.92 -8.52 -4.51
CA PRO A 208 -15.22 -8.34 -3.86
C PRO A 208 -16.07 -9.63 -3.78
N PHE A 209 -15.67 -10.70 -4.45
CA PHE A 209 -16.32 -12.00 -4.43
C PHE A 209 -15.85 -12.93 -3.30
N LEU A 210 -14.78 -12.59 -2.57
CA LEU A 210 -14.30 -13.38 -1.44
C LEU A 210 -15.11 -13.07 -0.17
N ASN A 211 -15.47 -14.09 0.60
CA ASN A 211 -16.20 -13.90 1.85
C ASN A 211 -15.29 -13.37 2.98
N ARG A 212 -15.91 -12.84 4.05
CA ARG A 212 -15.19 -12.27 5.20
C ARG A 212 -14.18 -13.22 5.86
N TYR A 213 -14.47 -14.52 5.90
CA TYR A 213 -13.61 -15.49 6.58
C TYR A 213 -12.37 -15.83 5.75
N VAL A 214 -12.51 -15.93 4.43
CA VAL A 214 -11.38 -16.06 3.51
C VAL A 214 -10.50 -14.84 3.61
N TYR A 215 -11.08 -13.64 3.67
CA TYR A 215 -10.34 -12.41 3.89
C TYR A 215 -9.61 -12.35 5.23
N MET A 216 -10.26 -12.79 6.31
CA MET A 216 -9.68 -12.67 7.65
C MET A 216 -8.59 -13.73 7.91
N PHE A 217 -8.81 -14.98 7.47
CA PHE A 217 -7.95 -16.09 7.88
C PHE A 217 -7.03 -16.63 6.78
N ILE A 218 -7.41 -16.48 5.50
CA ILE A 218 -6.68 -17.09 4.38
C ILE A 218 -5.92 -16.04 3.57
N ALA A 219 -6.52 -14.88 3.31
CA ALA A 219 -5.88 -13.82 2.55
C ALA A 219 -4.53 -13.35 3.14
N PRO A 220 -4.33 -13.25 4.49
CA PRO A 220 -3.02 -12.89 5.04
C PRO A 220 -1.89 -13.84 4.60
N LEU A 221 -2.19 -15.13 4.45
CA LEU A 221 -1.23 -16.13 3.97
C LEU A 221 -0.90 -15.95 2.49
N ALA A 222 -1.84 -15.43 1.70
CA ALA A 222 -1.67 -15.17 0.28
C ALA A 222 -0.99 -13.82 -0.01
N VAL A 223 -1.06 -12.84 0.91
CA VAL A 223 -0.50 -11.48 0.72
C VAL A 223 0.96 -11.49 0.25
N PRO A 224 1.89 -12.26 0.85
CA PRO A 224 3.29 -12.23 0.41
C PRO A 224 3.49 -12.71 -1.05
N ILE A 225 2.53 -13.46 -1.60
CA ILE A 225 2.53 -13.92 -2.99
C ILE A 225 1.79 -12.92 -3.88
N LEU A 226 0.63 -12.42 -3.44
CA LEU A 226 -0.20 -11.51 -4.24
C LEU A 226 0.42 -10.12 -4.37
N THR A 227 1.00 -9.59 -3.29
CA THR A 227 1.61 -8.26 -3.27
C THR A 227 2.63 -8.03 -4.38
N PRO A 228 3.66 -8.87 -4.58
CA PRO A 228 4.61 -8.66 -5.67
C PRO A 228 3.94 -8.77 -7.04
N LEU A 229 2.91 -9.61 -7.22
CA LEU A 229 2.17 -9.70 -8.49
C LEU A 229 1.39 -8.42 -8.78
N VAL A 230 0.72 -7.86 -7.78
CA VAL A 230 0.06 -6.55 -7.89
C VAL A 230 1.09 -5.47 -8.20
N ALA A 231 2.23 -5.47 -7.51
CA ALA A 231 3.29 -4.50 -7.76
C ALA A 231 3.82 -4.56 -9.20
N LEU A 232 3.94 -5.76 -9.78
CA LEU A 232 4.33 -5.93 -11.19
C LEU A 232 3.34 -5.31 -12.16
N ASP A 233 2.03 -5.42 -11.91
CA ASP A 233 1.01 -4.75 -12.73
C ASP A 233 1.11 -3.23 -12.62
N LEU A 234 1.35 -2.71 -11.41
CA LEU A 234 1.53 -1.28 -11.16
C LEU A 234 2.76 -0.67 -11.87
N LEU A 235 3.76 -1.49 -12.24
CA LEU A 235 4.93 -1.01 -12.99
C LEU A 235 4.58 -0.45 -14.37
N ARG A 236 3.40 -0.78 -14.92
CA ARG A 236 2.91 -0.24 -16.19
C ARG A 236 2.64 1.27 -16.12
N ASN A 237 2.47 1.81 -14.92
CA ASN A 237 2.11 3.20 -14.68
C ASN A 237 3.30 4.09 -14.30
N VAL A 238 4.53 3.58 -14.33
CA VAL A 238 5.73 4.33 -13.94
C VAL A 238 6.76 4.38 -15.07
N GLU A 239 7.68 5.33 -15.00
CA GLU A 239 8.77 5.44 -15.97
C GLU A 239 9.62 4.16 -16.00
N TRP A 240 10.14 3.80 -17.17
CA TRP A 240 10.92 2.56 -17.36
C TRP A 240 12.11 2.44 -16.39
N LYS A 241 12.78 3.56 -16.06
CA LYS A 241 13.90 3.59 -15.12
C LYS A 241 13.46 3.22 -13.71
N ALA A 242 12.31 3.74 -13.27
CA ALA A 242 11.71 3.43 -11.98
C ALA A 242 11.22 1.98 -11.95
N ALA A 243 10.63 1.49 -13.05
CA ALA A 243 10.23 0.09 -13.17
C ALA A 243 11.42 -0.86 -13.05
N LEU A 244 12.53 -0.59 -13.77
CA LEU A 244 13.74 -1.41 -13.70
C LEU A 244 14.36 -1.37 -12.30
N ARG A 245 14.48 -0.18 -11.69
CA ARG A 245 14.97 -0.03 -10.30
C ARG A 245 14.11 -0.87 -9.35
N THR A 246 12.79 -0.74 -9.43
CA THR A 246 11.85 -1.49 -8.60
C THR A 246 12.02 -2.99 -8.78
N LEU A 247 12.11 -3.49 -10.02
CA LEU A 247 12.34 -4.92 -10.29
C LEU A 247 13.65 -5.41 -9.68
N CYS A 248 14.74 -4.66 -9.83
CA CYS A 248 16.02 -4.99 -9.23
C CYS A 248 15.95 -5.03 -7.70
N CYS A 249 15.31 -4.04 -7.07
CA CYS A 249 15.11 -3.97 -5.62
C CYS A 249 14.21 -5.11 -5.11
N MET A 250 13.11 -5.40 -5.78
CA MET A 250 12.23 -6.53 -5.46
C MET A 250 13.02 -7.84 -5.47
N PHE A 251 13.71 -8.11 -6.59
CA PHE A 251 14.52 -9.32 -6.73
C PHE A 251 15.58 -9.41 -5.63
N LEU A 252 16.31 -8.33 -5.38
CA LEU A 252 17.33 -8.27 -4.34
C LEU A 252 16.74 -8.55 -2.95
N GLY A 253 15.60 -7.96 -2.62
CA GLY A 253 14.93 -8.14 -1.33
C GLY A 253 14.48 -9.58 -1.11
N PHE A 254 13.83 -10.18 -2.12
CA PHE A 254 13.43 -11.59 -2.06
C PHE A 254 14.64 -12.51 -1.99
N TYR A 255 15.65 -12.27 -2.82
CA TYR A 255 16.87 -13.06 -2.87
C TYR A 255 17.64 -12.99 -1.56
N CYS A 256 17.86 -11.81 -0.99
CA CYS A 256 18.57 -11.65 0.27
C CYS A 256 17.89 -12.43 1.41
N HIS A 257 16.57 -12.32 1.55
CA HIS A 257 15.85 -13.06 2.60
C HIS A 257 15.97 -14.58 2.38
N TYR A 258 15.73 -15.05 1.16
CA TYR A 258 15.86 -16.48 0.83
C TYR A 258 17.28 -17.00 1.06
N TRP A 259 18.29 -16.23 0.63
CA TRP A 259 19.70 -16.56 0.80
C TRP A 259 20.08 -16.66 2.28
N LEU A 260 19.61 -15.73 3.12
CA LEU A 260 19.85 -15.76 4.56
C LEU A 260 19.22 -17.00 5.21
N LEU A 261 18.04 -17.44 4.76
CA LEU A 261 17.43 -18.67 5.27
C LEU A 261 18.28 -19.91 4.93
N LEU A 262 18.79 -20.01 3.70
CA LEU A 262 19.63 -21.14 3.32
C LEU A 262 20.97 -21.13 4.06
N HIS A 263 21.66 -19.99 4.09
CA HIS A 263 23.07 -19.94 4.50
C HIS A 263 23.30 -19.56 5.96
N VAL A 264 22.40 -18.77 6.57
CA VAL A 264 22.51 -18.37 7.98
C VAL A 264 21.65 -19.28 8.86
N SER A 265 20.39 -19.49 8.48
CA SER A 265 19.48 -20.37 9.23
C SER A 265 19.68 -21.86 8.94
N GLY A 266 20.40 -22.22 7.88
CA GLY A 266 20.82 -23.60 7.61
C GLY A 266 19.74 -24.51 7.04
N PHE A 267 18.70 -23.95 6.41
CA PHE A 267 17.66 -24.74 5.77
C PHE A 267 18.25 -25.59 4.63
N GLN A 268 18.11 -26.91 4.72
CA GLN A 268 18.63 -27.84 3.72
C GLN A 268 17.71 -27.98 2.50
N SER A 269 16.40 -27.78 2.70
CA SER A 269 15.41 -27.88 1.63
C SER A 269 14.98 -26.49 1.15
N PRO A 270 15.12 -26.19 -0.17
CA PRO A 270 14.60 -24.96 -0.78
C PRO A 270 13.14 -24.69 -0.42
N TRP A 271 12.30 -25.73 -0.43
CA TRP A 271 10.87 -25.63 -0.14
C TRP A 271 10.61 -25.25 1.32
N SER A 272 11.39 -25.78 2.25
CA SER A 272 11.27 -25.41 3.67
C SER A 272 11.69 -23.96 3.94
N ALA A 273 12.72 -23.47 3.23
CA ALA A 273 13.13 -22.07 3.30
C ALA A 273 12.04 -21.16 2.71
N LEU A 274 11.48 -21.50 1.53
CA LEU A 274 10.39 -20.74 0.92
C LEU A 274 9.13 -20.73 1.82
N LEU A 275 8.80 -21.85 2.45
CA LEU A 275 7.68 -21.92 3.39
C LEU A 275 7.94 -21.04 4.63
N CYS A 276 9.14 -21.09 5.19
CA CYS A 276 9.51 -20.22 6.31
C CYS A 276 9.43 -18.74 5.92
N MET A 277 9.92 -18.39 4.73
CA MET A 277 9.82 -17.04 4.18
C MET A 277 8.37 -16.59 4.00
N LEU A 278 7.48 -17.48 3.52
CA LEU A 278 6.06 -17.19 3.41
C LEU A 278 5.43 -16.95 4.78
N LEU A 279 5.76 -17.79 5.77
CA LEU A 279 5.23 -17.68 7.13
C LEU A 279 5.68 -16.39 7.82
N THR A 280 6.98 -16.06 7.78
CA THR A 280 7.48 -14.81 8.39
C THR A 280 6.88 -13.58 7.73
N ARG A 281 6.67 -13.60 6.40
CA ARG A 281 6.06 -12.48 5.68
C ARG A 281 4.54 -12.35 5.88
N SER A 282 3.85 -13.44 6.17
CA SER A 282 2.38 -13.45 6.36
C SER A 282 1.94 -13.24 7.80
N LEU A 283 2.81 -13.50 8.79
CA LEU A 283 2.49 -13.53 10.22
C LEU A 283 1.66 -12.33 10.70
N LEU A 284 2.04 -11.13 10.26
CA LEU A 284 1.38 -9.86 10.60
C LEU A 284 0.88 -9.13 9.35
N ALA A 285 0.44 -9.86 8.33
CA ALA A 285 -0.20 -9.27 7.16
C ALA A 285 -1.65 -8.81 7.43
N HIS A 286 -2.24 -9.23 8.56
CA HIS A 286 -3.61 -8.92 8.92
C HIS A 286 -3.89 -7.41 9.07
N PRO A 287 -3.08 -6.63 9.82
CA PRO A 287 -3.27 -5.18 9.89
C PRO A 287 -3.13 -4.51 8.52
N TYR A 288 -2.25 -5.01 7.66
CA TYR A 288 -2.10 -4.48 6.30
C TYR A 288 -3.36 -4.67 5.47
N ILE A 289 -3.97 -5.86 5.51
CA ILE A 289 -5.26 -6.13 4.83
C ILE A 289 -6.35 -5.22 5.36
N HIS A 290 -6.46 -5.10 6.69
CA HIS A 290 -7.48 -4.26 7.32
C HIS A 290 -7.33 -2.78 6.98
N VAL A 291 -6.14 -2.28 6.68
CA VAL A 291 -5.93 -0.85 6.41
C VAL A 291 -6.01 -0.54 4.91
N ASN A 292 -5.55 -1.46 4.06
CA ASN A 292 -5.33 -1.17 2.63
C ASN A 292 -6.25 -1.94 1.66
N ILE A 293 -6.98 -2.96 2.15
CA ILE A 293 -7.80 -3.87 1.33
C ILE A 293 -9.25 -3.92 1.85
N PHE A 294 -9.49 -3.59 3.12
CA PHE A 294 -10.81 -3.65 3.72
C PHE A 294 -11.10 -2.41 4.56
N GLN A 295 -11.95 -1.51 4.07
CA GLN A 295 -12.62 -0.49 4.89
C GLN A 295 -14.12 -0.48 4.65
#